data_AF-A0A7W0XDC4-F1
#
_entry.id   AF-A0A7W0XDC4-F1
#
_cell.length_a   1.000
_cell.length_b   1.000
_cell.length_c   1.000
_cell.angle_alpha   90.00
_cell.angle_beta   90.00
_cell.angle_gamma   90.00
#
_symmetry.space_group_name_H-M   'P 1'
#
loop_
_entity.id
_entity.type
_entity.pdbx_description
1 polymer ?
#
loop_
_entity_poly.entity_id
_entity_poly.type
_entity_poly.pdbx_seq_one_letter_code
_entity_poly.pdbx_strand_id
1 'polypeptide(L)'
;MSRQWFWCDCGNPRAIRFWKNNPDLEQLITRLPAGYRQILALHDIEGYTHDEIGALLEISAGTSKSQLYHARRALRAMLQTEARLP
;
A
#
# COMPACT_ATOMS: atom_id res chain seq x y z
N MET A 1 -10.01 21.57 6.95
CA MET A 1 -9.45 20.44 7.71
C MET A 1 -9.96 19.13 7.10
N SER A 2 -9.14 18.53 6.22
CA SER A 2 -9.13 17.10 5.84
C SER A 2 -8.19 16.98 4.64
N ARG A 3 -6.89 17.14 4.92
CA ARG A 3 -5.84 16.79 3.97
C ARG A 3 -5.60 15.29 4.15
N GLN A 4 -6.36 14.48 3.44
CA GLN A 4 -6.10 13.05 3.36
C GLN A 4 -5.80 12.76 1.90
N TRP A 5 -4.49 12.64 1.66
CA TRP A 5 -3.87 12.08 0.47
C TRP A 5 -3.69 13.06 -0.72
N PHE A 6 -2.47 13.57 -0.85
CA PHE A 6 -1.96 14.16 -2.08
C PHE A 6 -1.98 13.09 -3.18
N TRP A 7 -2.98 13.14 -4.07
CA TRP A 7 -3.04 12.37 -5.32
C TRP A 7 -3.07 13.40 -6.45
N CYS A 8 -2.01 13.47 -7.25
CA CYS A 8 -2.00 14.21 -8.52
C CYS A 8 -1.59 13.20 -9.60
N ASP A 9 -2.61 12.75 -10.34
CA ASP A 9 -2.64 11.98 -11.58
C ASP A 9 -1.37 11.24 -12.05
N CYS A 10 -1.36 9.90 -11.93
CA CYS A 10 -0.79 8.92 -12.88
C CYS A 10 -1.25 7.47 -12.55
N GLY A 11 -2.55 7.18 -12.59
CA GLY A 11 -3.09 5.90 -12.09
C GLY A 11 -2.90 4.68 -13.01
N ASN A 12 -2.36 3.58 -12.44
CA ASN A 12 -2.40 2.22 -13.00
C ASN A 12 -3.77 1.56 -12.70
N PRO A 13 -4.57 1.18 -13.71
CA PRO A 13 -5.97 0.79 -13.52
C PRO A 13 -6.19 -0.60 -12.89
N ARG A 14 -5.14 -1.39 -12.59
CA ARG A 14 -5.33 -2.78 -12.13
C ARG A 14 -5.50 -2.95 -10.61
N ALA A 15 -4.86 -2.15 -9.75
CA ALA A 15 -5.00 -2.34 -8.29
C ALA A 15 -6.12 -1.51 -7.65
N ILE A 16 -6.44 -0.33 -8.23
CA ILE A 16 -7.51 0.57 -7.74
C ILE A 16 -8.83 -0.19 -7.54
N ARG A 17 -9.14 -1.15 -8.41
CA ARG A 17 -10.43 -1.84 -8.40
C ARG A 17 -10.61 -2.80 -7.23
N PHE A 18 -9.53 -3.27 -6.61
CA PHE A 18 -9.63 -4.27 -5.53
C PHE A 18 -9.81 -3.61 -4.15
N TRP A 19 -9.14 -2.47 -3.89
CA TRP A 19 -9.21 -1.80 -2.59
C TRP A 19 -10.50 -1.01 -2.41
N LYS A 20 -11.01 -0.38 -3.48
CA LYS A 20 -12.17 0.50 -3.43
C LYS A 20 -13.51 -0.17 -3.09
N ASN A 21 -13.58 -1.51 -3.18
CA ASN A 21 -14.82 -2.25 -2.99
C ASN A 21 -14.92 -2.97 -1.63
N ASN A 22 -13.94 -2.80 -0.74
CA ASN A 22 -13.91 -3.50 0.55
C ASN A 22 -13.56 -2.53 1.69
N PRO A 23 -14.56 -2.01 2.44
CA PRO A 23 -14.32 -1.05 3.53
C PRO A 23 -13.44 -1.64 4.65
N ASP A 24 -13.44 -2.95 4.83
CA ASP A 24 -12.58 -3.64 5.82
C ASP A 24 -11.10 -3.58 5.42
N LEU A 25 -10.80 -3.62 4.11
CA LEU A 25 -9.44 -3.54 3.59
C LEU A 25 -8.82 -2.15 3.81
N GLU A 26 -9.60 -1.07 3.64
CA GLU A 26 -9.12 0.28 3.93
C GLU A 26 -8.74 0.42 5.41
N GLN A 27 -9.58 -0.09 6.32
CA GLN A 27 -9.27 -0.08 7.76
C GLN A 27 -7.97 -0.84 8.06
N LEU A 28 -7.76 -2.01 7.45
CA LEU A 28 -6.53 -2.78 7.64
C LEU A 28 -5.29 -2.06 7.10
N ILE A 29 -5.40 -1.39 5.94
CA ILE A 29 -4.31 -0.59 5.37
C ILE A 29 -3.97 0.60 6.27
N THR A 30 -4.97 1.21 6.94
CA THR A 30 -4.72 2.27 7.94
C THR A 30 -4.04 1.77 9.21
N ARG A 31 -4.10 0.46 9.50
CA ARG A 31 -3.35 -0.17 10.60
C ARG A 31 -1.91 -0.51 10.22
N LEU A 32 -1.55 -0.51 8.93
CA LEU A 32 -0.16 -0.72 8.50
C LEU A 32 0.73 0.46 8.90
N PRO A 33 2.01 0.20 9.22
CA PRO A 33 3.02 1.24 9.39
C PRO A 33 3.06 2.18 8.19
N ALA A 34 3.33 3.47 8.44
CA ALA A 34 3.26 4.52 7.42
C ALA A 34 4.12 4.20 6.17
N GLY A 35 5.37 3.74 6.35
CA GLY A 35 6.24 3.38 5.23
C GLY A 35 5.73 2.22 4.38
N TYR A 36 5.08 1.23 5.01
CA TYR A 36 4.51 0.08 4.29
C TYR A 36 3.30 0.50 3.46
N ARG A 37 2.44 1.34 4.04
CA ARG A 37 1.29 1.89 3.34
C ARG A 37 1.71 2.72 2.13
N GLN A 38 2.74 3.55 2.31
CA GLN A 38 3.21 4.44 1.27
C GLN A 38 3.79 3.66 0.08
N ILE A 39 4.63 2.66 0.34
CA ILE A 39 5.19 1.81 -0.73
C ILE A 39 4.11 0.96 -1.39
N LEU A 40 3.16 0.41 -0.62
CA LEU A 40 2.05 -0.35 -1.17
C LEU A 40 1.19 0.52 -2.09
N ALA A 41 0.86 1.74 -1.67
CA ALA A 41 0.08 2.68 -2.48
C ALA A 41 0.82 3.11 -3.76
N LEU A 42 2.08 3.51 -3.65
CA LEU A 42 2.89 3.91 -4.80
C LEU A 42 3.10 2.77 -5.79
N HIS A 43 3.35 1.55 -5.32
CA HIS A 43 3.58 0.42 -6.22
C HIS A 43 2.28 -0.13 -6.80
N ASP A 44 1.29 -0.45 -5.96
CA ASP A 44 0.10 -1.16 -6.42
C ASP A 44 -0.89 -0.18 -7.06
N ILE A 45 -1.18 0.98 -6.46
CA ILE A 45 -2.17 1.93 -7.00
C ILE A 45 -1.58 2.77 -8.14
N GLU A 46 -0.47 3.45 -7.87
CA GLU A 46 0.11 4.40 -8.83
C GLU A 46 0.94 3.67 -9.90
N GLY A 47 1.41 2.46 -9.62
CA GLY A 47 2.18 1.67 -10.58
C GLY A 47 3.65 2.06 -10.69
N TYR A 48 4.19 2.79 -9.70
CA TYR A 48 5.61 3.12 -9.67
C TYR A 48 6.49 1.86 -9.53
N THR A 49 7.62 1.88 -10.21
CA THR A 49 8.66 0.85 -10.08
C THR A 49 9.43 1.01 -8.77
N HIS A 50 10.15 -0.05 -8.36
CA HIS A 50 10.96 0.00 -7.14
C HIS A 50 12.07 1.04 -7.19
N ASP A 51 12.61 1.31 -8.37
CA ASP A 51 13.64 2.32 -8.59
C ASP A 51 13.07 3.74 -8.45
N GLU A 52 11.89 4.01 -9.02
CA GLU A 52 11.20 5.29 -8.86
C GLU A 52 10.77 5.54 -7.41
N ILE A 53 10.24 4.52 -6.74
CA ILE A 53 9.89 4.59 -5.30
C ILE A 53 11.15 4.83 -4.46
N GLY A 54 12.26 4.18 -4.82
CA GLY A 54 13.53 4.38 -4.14
C GLY A 54 14.03 5.82 -4.26
N ALA A 55 13.99 6.37 -5.48
CA ALA A 55 14.32 7.77 -5.71
C ALA A 55 13.38 8.74 -4.98
N LEU A 56 12.07 8.47 -4.99
CA LEU A 56 11.05 9.33 -4.39
C LEU A 56 11.12 9.38 -2.86
N LEU A 57 11.43 8.25 -2.22
CA LEU A 57 11.49 8.12 -0.76
C LEU A 57 12.91 8.15 -0.21
N GLU A 58 13.91 8.41 -1.07
CA GLU A 58 15.33 8.41 -0.73
C GLU A 58 15.80 7.10 -0.06
N ILE A 59 15.28 5.97 -0.54
CA ILE A 59 15.64 4.61 -0.09
C ILE A 59 16.18 3.79 -1.26
N SER A 60 16.89 2.69 -0.98
CA SER A 60 17.30 1.79 -2.05
C SER A 60 16.11 1.04 -2.67
N ALA A 61 16.18 0.71 -3.96
CA ALA A 61 15.21 -0.15 -4.61
C ALA A 61 15.09 -1.53 -3.92
N GLY A 62 16.18 -2.03 -3.35
CA GLY A 62 16.17 -3.24 -2.50
C GLY A 62 15.34 -3.06 -1.22
N THR A 63 15.45 -1.91 -0.58
CA THR A 63 14.64 -1.53 0.58
C THR A 63 13.16 -1.43 0.18
N SER A 64 12.84 -0.83 -0.97
CA SER A 64 11.48 -0.77 -1.51
C SER A 64 10.88 -2.17 -1.72
N LYS A 65 11.63 -3.10 -2.34
CA LYS A 65 11.21 -4.50 -2.53
C LYS A 65 10.93 -5.21 -1.21
N SER A 66 11.84 -5.11 -0.25
CA SER A 66 11.70 -5.72 1.07
C SER A 66 10.52 -5.14 1.84
N GLN A 67 10.34 -3.82 1.84
CA GLN A 67 9.21 -3.18 2.49
C GLN A 67 7.88 -3.58 1.84
N LEU A 68 7.79 -3.65 0.51
CA LEU A 68 6.58 -4.12 -0.18
C LEU A 68 6.26 -5.58 0.18
N TYR A 69 7.28 -6.44 0.27
CA TYR A 69 7.10 -7.82 0.72
C TYR A 69 6.53 -7.89 2.15
N HIS A 70 7.12 -7.14 3.09
CA HIS A 70 6.65 -7.08 4.47
C HIS A 70 5.24 -6.47 4.59
N ALA A 71 4.93 -5.42 3.82
CA ALA A 71 3.61 -4.79 3.76
C ALA A 71 2.54 -5.80 3.34
N ARG A 72 2.78 -6.56 2.25
CA ARG A 72 1.85 -7.59 1.78
C ARG A 72 1.68 -8.74 2.78
N ARG A 73 2.76 -9.15 3.43
CA ARG A 73 2.71 -10.21 4.47
C ARG A 73 1.92 -9.76 5.69
N ALA A 74 2.13 -8.53 6.16
CA ALA A 74 1.38 -7.95 7.26
C ALA A 74 -0.12 -7.82 6.93
N LEU A 75 -0.44 -7.33 5.73
CA LEU A 75 -1.83 -7.20 5.28
C LEU A 75 -2.53 -8.57 5.20
N ARG A 76 -1.86 -9.60 4.67
CA ARG A 76 -2.38 -10.98 4.64
C ARG A 76 -2.61 -11.55 6.04
N ALA A 77 -1.69 -11.31 6.98
CA ALA A 77 -1.84 -11.76 8.35
C ALA A 77 -3.06 -11.09 9.02
N MET A 78 -3.22 -9.78 8.83
CA MET A 78 -4.38 -9.03 9.33
C MET A 78 -5.70 -9.54 8.74
N LEU A 79 -5.74 -9.80 7.43
CA LEU A 79 -6.92 -10.37 6.76
C LEU A 79 -7.27 -11.76 7.32
N GLN A 80 -6.28 -12.60 7.60
CA GLN A 80 -6.51 -13.92 8.22
C GLN A 80 -7.02 -13.82 9.66
N THR A 81 -6.62 -12.78 10.39
CA THR A 81 -7.13 -12.53 11.74
C THR A 81 -8.57 -12.01 11.71
N GLU A 82 -8.90 -11.04 10.87
CA GLU A 82 -10.28 -10.51 10.73
C GLU A 82 -11.23 -11.55 10.13
N ALA A 83 -10.80 -12.32 9.11
CA ALA A 83 -11.62 -13.38 8.51
C ALA A 83 -11.85 -14.59 9.44
N ARG A 84 -11.20 -14.62 10.61
CA ARG A 84 -11.39 -15.65 11.63
C ARG A 84 -12.43 -15.26 12.69
N LEU A 85 -13.07 -14.10 12.59
CA LEU A 85 -14.13 -13.72 13.52
C LEU A 85 -15.40 -14.56 13.30
N PRO A 86 -15.98 -15.16 14.37
CA PRO A 86 -17.17 -16.01 14.32
C PRO A 86 -18.45 -15.24 13.99
#